data_AF-A0A4R8WS19-F1
#
_entry.id   AF-A0A4R8WS19-F1
#
_cell.length_a   1.000
_cell.length_b   1.000
_cell.length_c   1.000
_cell.angle_alpha   90.00
_cell.angle_beta   90.00
_cell.angle_gamma   90.00
#
_symmetry.space_group_name_H-M   'P 1'
#
loop_
_entity.id
_entity.type
_entity.pdbx_description
1 polymer ?
#
loop_
_entity_poly.entity_id
_entity_poly.type
_entity_poly.pdbx_seq_one_letter_code
_entity_poly.pdbx_strand_id
1 'polypeptide(L)'
;MSPHSTDRARPGTDREPVIVLGRRSAFGRVNGGLAALTADRLLAPVLAALLADTGVAPETVDDVIIGNAVGGGGNVARLSLLRAGLPVTVPGLTVDRQCGSGLEAIVLACRLVAAGAGDIYLAGGVESCSTAPLRAHRLSSTPGHPDFFDRVRFSPDEVGDPEMGVAAENVADRFGITRERQDAFALRSHRLAIAASESGQLTGEIVAVETDAGRIDADAGPRRSLTLGLLSRFTPAFRAGGTVTAGNSCADADGAVAVLVTSRRTAAALGLGRGLRFVESAVTGTNPFFLGIAGAEAARLVLSRQRFAGTDLSWIEFNEAFAAQVLASLDLLGIAEEHANRQGGALALGHPFGASGALLVLSLLRQCRASASPGELGLTAVSIAGGLGVAALWCWDGTDDAARSDE
;
A
#
# COMPACT_ATOMS: atom_id res chain seq x y z
N MET A 1 -7.68 -54.48 -2.09
CA MET A 1 -6.80 -53.37 -1.62
C MET A 1 -7.21 -52.12 -2.37
N SER A 2 -8.07 -51.30 -1.76
CA SER A 2 -8.54 -50.04 -2.34
C SER A 2 -7.49 -48.95 -2.09
N PRO A 3 -7.13 -48.13 -3.08
CA PRO A 3 -6.27 -46.97 -2.84
C PRO A 3 -7.11 -45.91 -2.11
N HIS A 4 -6.63 -45.49 -0.94
CA HIS A 4 -7.15 -44.32 -0.24
C HIS A 4 -6.95 -43.08 -1.10
N SER A 5 -8.04 -42.57 -1.67
CA SER A 5 -8.15 -41.18 -2.09
C SER A 5 -8.10 -40.30 -0.85
N THR A 6 -6.96 -39.65 -0.61
CA THR A 6 -6.91 -38.49 0.27
C THR A 6 -7.15 -37.24 -0.57
N ASP A 7 -8.40 -37.06 -0.98
CA ASP A 7 -8.91 -35.76 -1.38
C ASP A 7 -8.98 -34.89 -0.11
N ARG A 8 -7.88 -34.20 0.20
CA ARG A 8 -7.94 -33.06 1.11
C ARG A 8 -8.73 -31.99 0.39
N ALA A 9 -10.02 -31.90 0.72
CA ALA A 9 -10.94 -30.88 0.25
C ALA A 9 -10.22 -29.53 0.15
N ARG A 10 -9.98 -29.06 -1.09
CA ARG A 10 -9.77 -27.64 -1.31
C ARG A 10 -11.01 -26.94 -0.75
N PRO A 11 -10.88 -25.89 0.08
CA PRO A 11 -12.05 -25.11 0.47
C PRO A 11 -12.78 -24.71 -0.82
N GLY A 12 -14.09 -24.91 -0.85
CA GLY A 12 -14.91 -24.64 -2.04
C GLY A 12 -14.65 -23.23 -2.58
N THR A 13 -14.78 -23.07 -3.90
CA THR A 13 -14.54 -21.82 -4.66
C THR A 13 -15.30 -20.61 -4.13
N ASP A 14 -16.32 -20.82 -3.29
CA ASP A 14 -17.19 -19.77 -2.75
C ASP A 14 -16.49 -18.83 -1.76
N ARG A 15 -15.38 -19.25 -1.14
CA ARG A 15 -14.64 -18.47 -0.11
C ARG A 15 -13.32 -17.88 -0.60
N GLU A 16 -13.13 -17.82 -1.92
CA GLU A 16 -11.99 -17.13 -2.52
C GLU A 16 -12.08 -15.62 -2.21
N PRO A 17 -11.07 -15.01 -1.55
CA PRO A 17 -11.12 -13.60 -1.23
C PRO A 17 -10.90 -12.74 -2.47
N VAL A 18 -11.73 -11.71 -2.64
CA VAL A 18 -11.68 -10.78 -3.75
C VAL A 18 -11.77 -9.34 -3.28
N ILE A 19 -11.01 -8.45 -3.93
CA ILE A 19 -11.10 -7.01 -3.76
C ILE A 19 -11.89 -6.45 -4.93
N VAL A 20 -13.01 -5.80 -4.64
CA VAL A 20 -14.00 -5.43 -5.66
C VAL A 20 -14.20 -3.94 -5.81
N LEU A 21 -13.87 -3.15 -4.79
CA LEU A 21 -14.00 -1.69 -4.84
C LEU A 21 -13.02 -1.07 -3.85
N GLY A 22 -12.60 0.15 -4.13
CA GLY A 22 -11.87 0.95 -3.17
C GLY A 22 -12.03 2.45 -3.39
N ARG A 23 -11.71 3.19 -2.36
CA ARG A 23 -11.74 4.64 -2.29
C ARG A 23 -10.49 5.13 -1.57
N ARG A 24 -10.08 6.35 -1.86
CA ARG A 24 -9.00 7.02 -1.13
C ARG A 24 -9.26 8.51 -1.00
N SER A 25 -8.57 9.16 -0.07
CA SER A 25 -8.42 10.61 -0.12
C SER A 25 -7.42 10.99 -1.21
N ALA A 26 -7.40 12.27 -1.59
CA ALA A 26 -6.20 12.84 -2.18
C ALA A 26 -5.02 12.68 -1.22
N PHE A 27 -3.81 12.54 -1.76
CA PHE A 27 -2.57 12.54 -0.98
C PHE A 27 -2.01 13.96 -0.93
N GLY A 28 -1.83 14.45 0.29
CA GLY A 28 -1.25 15.75 0.59
C GLY A 28 0.20 15.60 1.04
N ARG A 29 1.07 16.56 0.71
CA ARG A 29 2.40 16.61 1.35
C ARG A 29 2.22 16.93 2.84
N VAL A 30 3.14 16.44 3.67
CA VAL A 30 3.23 16.85 5.07
C VAL A 30 3.25 18.39 5.18
N ASN A 31 2.53 18.93 6.18
CA ASN A 31 2.31 20.37 6.38
C ASN A 31 1.62 21.09 5.20
N GLY A 32 0.98 20.34 4.29
CA GLY A 32 0.23 20.86 3.15
C GLY A 32 -1.27 21.02 3.44
N GLY A 33 -2.10 20.87 2.40
CA GLY A 33 -3.55 21.10 2.48
C GLY A 33 -4.31 20.19 3.45
N LEU A 34 -3.74 19.04 3.84
CA LEU A 34 -4.34 18.08 4.78
C LEU A 34 -3.80 18.21 6.20
N ALA A 35 -2.93 19.19 6.48
CA ALA A 35 -2.13 19.23 7.71
C ALA A 35 -2.94 19.33 9.01
N ALA A 36 -4.16 19.85 8.96
CA ALA A 36 -5.04 19.99 10.12
C ALA A 36 -5.89 18.73 10.40
N LEU A 37 -5.82 17.71 9.54
CA LEU A 37 -6.67 16.53 9.64
C LEU A 37 -5.93 15.38 10.32
N THR A 38 -6.51 14.92 11.42
CA THR A 38 -6.09 13.67 12.07
C THR A 38 -6.40 12.47 11.18
N ALA A 39 -5.67 11.37 11.38
CA ALA A 39 -5.82 10.15 10.59
C ALA A 39 -7.28 9.66 10.51
N ASP A 40 -8.03 9.72 11.61
CA ASP A 40 -9.45 9.33 11.62
C ASP A 40 -10.35 10.27 10.81
N ARG A 41 -10.02 11.57 10.73
CA ARG A 41 -10.73 12.54 9.89
C ARG A 41 -10.39 12.41 8.41
N LEU A 42 -9.22 11.86 8.07
CA LEU A 42 -8.86 11.48 6.69
C LEU A 42 -9.58 10.20 6.25
N LEU A 43 -9.64 9.20 7.12
CA LEU A 43 -10.19 7.88 6.77
C LEU A 43 -11.72 7.81 6.82
N ALA A 44 -12.37 8.50 7.75
CA ALA A 44 -13.82 8.46 7.89
C ALA A 44 -14.61 8.77 6.59
N PRO A 45 -14.32 9.86 5.85
CA PRO A 45 -15.03 10.13 4.58
C PRO A 45 -14.76 9.04 3.53
N VAL A 46 -13.58 8.43 3.53
CA VAL A 46 -13.23 7.34 2.61
C VAL A 46 -14.04 6.08 2.91
N LEU A 47 -14.18 5.70 4.19
CA LEU A 47 -15.02 4.57 4.61
C LEU A 47 -16.50 4.80 4.27
N ALA A 48 -17.01 6.01 4.54
CA ALA A 48 -18.39 6.35 4.24
C ALA A 48 -18.70 6.29 2.74
N ALA A 49 -17.82 6.85 1.89
CA ALA A 49 -17.96 6.78 0.44
C ALA A 49 -17.87 5.34 -0.08
N LEU A 50 -16.92 4.54 0.45
CA LEU A 50 -16.77 3.13 0.09
C LEU A 50 -18.05 2.32 0.37
N LEU A 51 -18.67 2.50 1.54
CA LEU A 51 -19.94 1.84 1.85
C LEU A 51 -21.08 2.31 0.96
N ALA A 52 -21.20 3.63 0.75
CA ALA A 52 -22.23 4.20 -0.11
C ALA A 52 -22.16 3.64 -1.54
N ASP A 53 -20.94 3.52 -2.09
CA ASP A 53 -20.72 3.06 -3.46
C ASP A 53 -20.80 1.54 -3.64
N THR A 54 -20.70 0.77 -2.55
CA THR A 54 -20.84 -0.69 -2.57
C THR A 54 -22.26 -1.16 -2.29
N GLY A 55 -23.09 -0.33 -1.67
CA GLY A 55 -24.45 -0.71 -1.23
C GLY A 55 -24.46 -1.72 -0.08
N VAL A 56 -23.31 -1.98 0.54
CA VAL A 56 -23.19 -2.86 1.72
C VAL A 56 -23.88 -2.19 2.91
N ALA A 57 -24.77 -2.93 3.56
CA ALA A 57 -25.39 -2.49 4.81
C ALA A 57 -24.32 -2.39 5.91
N PRO A 58 -24.16 -1.23 6.60
CA PRO A 58 -23.09 -1.05 7.58
C PRO A 58 -23.06 -2.10 8.69
N GLU A 59 -24.21 -2.61 9.11
CA GLU A 59 -24.36 -3.65 10.14
C GLU A 59 -23.88 -5.04 9.72
N THR A 60 -23.65 -5.28 8.43
CA THR A 60 -23.14 -6.57 7.91
C THR A 60 -21.63 -6.59 7.73
N VAL A 61 -20.93 -5.50 8.03
CA VAL A 61 -19.46 -5.45 8.04
C VAL A 61 -18.94 -6.26 9.23
N ASP A 62 -18.13 -7.27 8.95
CA ASP A 62 -17.58 -8.18 9.97
C ASP A 62 -16.45 -7.53 10.77
N ASP A 63 -15.57 -6.76 10.12
CA ASP A 63 -14.52 -5.97 10.77
C ASP A 63 -13.99 -4.86 9.85
N VAL A 64 -13.42 -3.82 10.45
CA VAL A 64 -12.70 -2.73 9.77
C VAL A 64 -11.22 -2.80 10.15
N ILE A 65 -10.37 -3.22 9.22
CA ILE A 65 -8.95 -3.52 9.46
C ILE A 65 -8.08 -2.46 8.79
N ILE A 66 -7.37 -1.65 9.57
CA ILE A 66 -6.67 -0.46 9.04
C ILE A 66 -5.21 -0.45 9.48
N GLY A 67 -4.32 -0.28 8.51
CA GLY A 67 -2.91 -0.03 8.75
C GLY A 67 -2.63 1.42 9.17
N ASN A 68 -1.83 1.61 10.22
CA ASN A 68 -1.34 2.93 10.65
C ASN A 68 0.00 2.79 11.36
N ALA A 69 1.03 3.55 10.93
CA ALA A 69 2.40 3.36 11.42
C ALA A 69 2.84 4.44 12.41
N VAL A 70 2.47 5.71 12.19
CA VAL A 70 2.97 6.83 13.02
C VAL A 70 1.97 7.38 14.02
N GLY A 71 0.78 6.80 14.15
CA GLY A 71 -0.24 7.23 15.11
C GLY A 71 0.20 7.14 16.57
N GLY A 72 -0.48 7.90 17.43
CA GLY A 72 -0.23 7.97 18.88
C GLY A 72 -0.62 6.75 19.71
N GLY A 73 -0.83 5.60 19.07
CA GLY A 73 -1.48 4.44 19.66
C GLY A 73 -3.02 4.51 19.63
N GLY A 74 -3.66 3.63 20.40
CA GLY A 74 -5.10 3.42 20.34
C GLY A 74 -5.52 2.54 19.15
N ASN A 75 -6.77 2.70 18.71
CA ASN A 75 -7.34 1.94 17.60
C ASN A 75 -7.97 2.90 16.60
N VAL A 76 -7.16 3.38 15.65
CA VAL A 76 -7.60 4.35 14.64
C VAL A 76 -8.65 3.76 13.72
N ALA A 77 -8.67 2.44 13.50
CA ALA A 77 -9.72 1.77 12.73
C ALA A 77 -11.08 1.98 13.40
N ARG A 78 -11.15 1.68 14.71
CA ARG A 78 -12.36 1.86 15.52
C ARG A 78 -12.78 3.32 15.64
N LEU A 79 -11.83 4.24 15.80
CA LEU A 79 -12.16 5.67 15.84
C LEU A 79 -12.73 6.16 14.49
N SER A 80 -12.09 5.76 13.39
CA SER A 80 -12.47 6.18 12.04
C SER A 80 -13.82 5.62 11.62
N LEU A 81 -14.10 4.33 11.90
CA LEU A 81 -15.37 3.70 11.52
C LEU A 81 -16.55 4.34 12.26
N LEU A 82 -16.39 4.65 13.55
CA LEU A 82 -17.43 5.32 14.32
C LEU A 82 -17.64 6.76 13.84
N ARG A 83 -16.56 7.46 13.48
CA ARG A 83 -16.65 8.78 12.85
C ARG A 83 -17.33 8.73 11.47
N ALA A 84 -17.13 7.65 10.71
CA ALA A 84 -17.80 7.41 9.44
C ALA A 84 -19.29 7.04 9.59
N GLY A 85 -19.78 6.85 10.82
CA GLY A 85 -21.17 6.54 11.10
C GLY A 85 -21.51 5.05 11.08
N LEU A 86 -20.51 4.15 11.06
CA LEU A 86 -20.78 2.72 11.19
C LEU A 86 -21.35 2.38 12.58
N PRO A 87 -22.21 1.36 12.69
CA PRO A 87 -22.79 0.94 13.96
C PRO A 87 -21.73 0.61 15.02
N VAL A 88 -22.05 0.90 16.28
CA VAL A 88 -21.15 0.60 17.41
C VAL A 88 -20.86 -0.90 17.58
N THR A 89 -21.67 -1.77 16.97
CA THR A 89 -21.48 -3.22 16.94
C THR A 89 -20.37 -3.68 16.00
N VAL A 90 -19.99 -2.88 14.99
CA VAL A 90 -18.95 -3.24 14.01
C VAL A 90 -17.57 -3.10 14.65
N PRO A 91 -16.76 -4.16 14.78
CA PRO A 91 -15.44 -4.06 15.39
C PRO A 91 -14.46 -3.28 14.48
N GLY A 92 -13.31 -2.96 15.05
CA GLY A 92 -12.21 -2.37 14.28
C GLY A 92 -10.87 -2.86 14.81
N LEU A 93 -9.91 -3.07 13.92
CA LEU A 93 -8.56 -3.53 14.21
C LEU A 93 -7.54 -2.61 13.55
N THR A 94 -6.62 -2.06 14.32
CA THR A 94 -5.44 -1.36 13.79
C THR A 94 -4.24 -2.29 13.76
N VAL A 95 -3.56 -2.36 12.62
CA VAL A 95 -2.32 -3.14 12.45
C VAL A 95 -1.14 -2.23 12.14
N ASP A 96 0.02 -2.61 12.65
CA ASP A 96 1.29 -1.93 12.38
C ASP A 96 2.32 -2.94 11.86
N ARG A 97 2.63 -2.78 10.58
CA ARG A 97 3.82 -3.30 9.91
C ARG A 97 4.51 -2.16 9.14
N GLN A 98 4.58 -1.00 9.77
CA GLN A 98 5.18 0.23 9.23
C GLN A 98 4.67 0.54 7.82
N CYS A 99 5.53 0.82 6.84
CA CYS A 99 5.15 1.09 5.44
C CYS A 99 4.25 0.01 4.81
N GLY A 100 4.32 -1.23 5.30
CA GLY A 100 3.51 -2.35 4.81
C GLY A 100 2.14 -2.49 5.46
N SER A 101 1.78 -1.64 6.44
CA SER A 101 0.58 -1.84 7.27
C SER A 101 -0.72 -1.91 6.47
N GLY A 102 -0.90 -1.04 5.47
CA GLY A 102 -2.11 -1.03 4.65
C GLY A 102 -2.25 -2.27 3.77
N LEU A 103 -1.14 -2.81 3.26
CA LEU A 103 -1.15 -4.07 2.52
C LEU A 103 -1.39 -5.25 3.46
N GLU A 104 -0.77 -5.25 4.65
CA GLU A 104 -0.99 -6.28 5.68
C GLU A 104 -2.46 -6.33 6.12
N ALA A 105 -3.10 -5.17 6.28
CA ALA A 105 -4.53 -5.10 6.62
C ALA A 105 -5.41 -5.79 5.58
N ILE A 106 -5.15 -5.55 4.29
CA ILE A 106 -5.86 -6.20 3.18
C ILE A 106 -5.57 -7.70 3.15
N VAL A 107 -4.31 -8.11 3.33
CA VAL A 107 -3.92 -9.53 3.38
C VAL A 107 -4.57 -10.24 4.56
N LEU A 108 -4.66 -9.58 5.73
CA LEU A 108 -5.33 -10.12 6.91
C LEU A 108 -6.83 -10.32 6.64
N ALA A 109 -7.51 -9.32 6.06
CA ALA A 109 -8.90 -9.45 5.65
C ALA A 109 -9.10 -10.63 4.67
N CYS A 110 -8.22 -10.76 3.67
CA CYS A 110 -8.27 -11.88 2.72
C CYS A 110 -8.13 -13.23 3.44
N ARG A 111 -7.19 -13.35 4.39
CA ARG A 111 -6.99 -14.57 5.17
C ARG A 111 -8.19 -14.89 6.06
N LEU A 112 -8.84 -13.88 6.64
CA LEU A 112 -10.05 -14.05 7.45
C LEU A 112 -11.24 -14.56 6.62
N VAL A 113 -11.44 -14.00 5.42
CA VAL A 113 -12.42 -14.51 4.44
C VAL A 113 -12.13 -15.96 4.09
N ALA A 114 -10.87 -16.27 3.71
CA ALA A 114 -10.47 -17.63 3.34
C ALA A 114 -10.64 -18.63 4.51
N ALA A 115 -10.43 -18.19 5.75
CA ALA A 115 -10.64 -18.98 6.96
C ALA A 115 -12.13 -19.15 7.33
N GLY A 116 -13.03 -18.38 6.71
CA GLY A 116 -14.46 -18.38 7.03
C GLY A 116 -14.81 -17.65 8.34
N ALA A 117 -13.99 -16.67 8.75
CA ALA A 117 -14.25 -15.84 9.92
C ALA A 117 -15.30 -14.74 9.67
N GLY A 118 -15.58 -14.44 8.39
CA GLY A 118 -16.52 -13.43 7.92
C GLY A 118 -16.49 -13.36 6.39
N ASP A 119 -17.36 -12.54 5.81
CA ASP A 119 -17.55 -12.38 4.37
C ASP A 119 -17.33 -10.94 3.88
N ILE A 120 -17.40 -9.92 4.74
CA ILE A 120 -17.36 -8.50 4.36
C ILE A 120 -16.43 -7.74 5.30
N TYR A 121 -15.30 -7.27 4.75
CA TYR A 121 -14.31 -6.49 5.47
C TYR A 121 -14.02 -5.18 4.76
N LEU A 122 -13.93 -4.09 5.52
CA LEU A 122 -13.30 -2.87 5.03
C LEU A 122 -11.82 -2.91 5.45
N ALA A 123 -10.91 -2.91 4.49
CA ALA A 123 -9.48 -3.01 4.76
C ALA A 123 -8.70 -1.90 4.07
N GLY A 124 -7.56 -1.51 4.62
CA GLY A 124 -6.70 -0.52 3.98
C GLY A 124 -5.76 0.14 4.95
N GLY A 125 -5.53 1.44 4.81
CA GLY A 125 -4.64 2.15 5.71
C GLY A 125 -4.80 3.66 5.65
N VAL A 126 -4.30 4.32 6.70
CA VAL A 126 -4.29 5.77 6.81
C VAL A 126 -3.02 6.24 7.46
N GLU A 127 -2.53 7.40 7.03
CA GLU A 127 -1.46 8.11 7.71
C GLU A 127 -1.74 9.62 7.70
N SER A 128 -1.48 10.27 8.82
CA SER A 128 -1.37 11.73 8.89
C SER A 128 -0.04 12.04 9.57
N CYS A 129 1.00 12.15 8.76
CA CYS A 129 2.33 12.55 9.22
C CYS A 129 2.30 13.96 9.81
N SER A 130 1.45 14.85 9.27
CA SER A 130 1.30 16.22 9.76
C SER A 130 0.75 16.31 11.19
N THR A 131 -0.11 15.38 11.58
CA THR A 131 -0.73 15.36 12.93
C THR A 131 -0.14 14.28 13.83
N ALA A 132 0.91 13.58 13.39
CA ALA A 132 1.55 12.55 14.18
C ALA A 132 2.05 13.15 15.51
N PRO A 133 1.78 12.51 16.65
CA PRO A 133 2.18 13.06 17.93
C PRO A 133 3.69 13.03 18.10
N LEU A 134 4.21 14.02 18.82
CA LEU A 134 5.57 14.00 19.31
C LEU A 134 5.77 12.78 20.22
N ARG A 135 6.92 12.13 20.10
CA ARG A 135 7.26 10.94 20.89
C ARG A 135 8.28 11.27 21.96
N ALA A 136 8.12 10.68 23.14
CA ALA A 136 9.08 10.81 24.21
C ALA A 136 9.15 9.56 25.09
N HIS A 137 10.34 9.25 25.61
CA HIS A 137 10.50 8.27 26.67
C HIS A 137 9.94 8.82 27.98
N ARG A 138 9.10 8.01 28.65
CA ARG A 138 8.53 8.35 29.96
C ARG A 138 9.62 8.51 31.02
N LEU A 139 10.61 7.62 30.99
CA LEU A 139 11.80 7.71 31.82
C LEU A 139 12.88 8.36 30.98
N SER A 140 13.37 9.50 31.44
CA SER A 140 14.41 10.25 30.76
C SER A 140 15.72 10.17 31.53
N SER A 141 16.80 10.50 30.83
CA SER A 141 18.10 10.78 31.42
C SER A 141 18.11 12.05 32.28
N THR A 142 17.12 12.94 32.13
CA THR A 142 16.99 14.21 32.85
C THR A 142 15.76 14.21 33.75
N PRO A 143 15.92 14.10 35.08
CA PRO A 143 14.79 14.05 36.01
C PRO A 143 13.74 15.14 35.75
N GLY A 144 12.48 14.73 35.67
CA GLY A 144 11.33 15.62 35.50
C GLY A 144 11.03 16.09 34.07
N HIS A 145 11.83 15.71 33.07
CA HIS A 145 11.62 16.12 31.67
C HIS A 145 11.43 14.91 30.75
N PRO A 146 10.47 14.89 29.83
CA PRO A 146 10.38 13.85 28.80
C PRO A 146 11.60 13.89 27.87
N ASP A 147 12.10 12.72 27.47
CA ASP A 147 13.20 12.60 26.50
C ASP A 147 12.62 12.37 25.11
N PHE A 148 12.55 13.45 24.31
CA PHE A 148 11.94 13.42 22.99
C PHE A 148 12.82 12.71 21.97
N PHE A 149 12.21 11.97 21.07
CA PHE A 149 12.91 11.32 19.97
C PHE A 149 12.12 11.40 18.67
N ASP A 150 12.83 11.60 17.57
CA ASP A 150 12.22 11.79 16.25
C ASP A 150 12.05 10.47 15.50
N ARG A 151 12.93 9.48 15.76
CA ARG A 151 13.00 8.22 15.03
C ARG A 151 12.74 7.02 15.94
N VAL A 152 11.79 6.17 15.53
CA VAL A 152 11.56 4.86 16.16
C VAL A 152 12.67 3.90 15.68
N ARG A 153 13.23 3.12 16.60
CA ARG A 153 14.20 2.08 16.26
C ARG A 153 13.51 0.77 15.87
N PHE A 154 14.03 0.13 14.83
CA PHE A 154 13.49 -1.14 14.33
C PHE A 154 14.43 -2.33 14.50
N SER A 155 15.67 -2.08 14.93
CA SER A 155 16.66 -3.11 15.24
C SER A 155 17.66 -2.65 16.31
N PRO A 156 18.28 -3.59 17.06
CA PRO A 156 19.35 -3.29 18.02
C PRO A 156 20.62 -2.75 17.35
N ASP A 157 21.47 -2.05 18.11
CA ASP A 157 22.72 -1.46 17.58
C ASP A 157 23.68 -2.52 17.03
N GLU A 158 23.69 -3.73 17.59
CA GLU A 158 24.53 -4.84 17.13
C GLU A 158 24.10 -5.40 15.76
N VAL A 159 22.83 -5.20 15.40
CA VAL A 159 22.26 -5.56 14.08
C VAL A 159 22.40 -4.39 13.10
N GLY A 160 22.27 -3.17 13.61
CA GLY A 160 22.36 -1.91 12.88
C GLY A 160 21.02 -1.44 12.33
N ASP A 161 20.70 -0.17 12.59
CA ASP A 161 19.40 0.45 12.29
C ASP A 161 19.58 1.76 11.51
N PRO A 162 20.02 1.69 10.24
CA PRO A 162 20.36 2.87 9.46
C PRO A 162 19.14 3.74 9.17
N GLU A 163 19.37 5.03 8.98
CA GLU A 163 18.36 5.92 8.42
C GLU A 163 17.93 5.45 7.02
N MET A 164 16.66 5.69 6.68
CA MET A 164 16.05 5.20 5.44
C MET A 164 16.82 5.61 4.19
N GLY A 165 17.27 6.86 4.12
CA GLY A 165 18.04 7.34 2.97
C GLY A 165 19.45 6.75 2.91
N VAL A 166 20.08 6.47 4.05
CA VAL A 166 21.37 5.75 4.09
C VAL A 166 21.19 4.30 3.64
N ALA A 167 20.12 3.64 4.03
CA ALA A 167 19.80 2.30 3.53
C ALA A 167 19.54 2.30 2.00
N ALA A 168 18.90 3.35 1.47
CA ALA A 168 18.71 3.52 0.03
C ALA A 168 20.05 3.71 -0.72
N GLU A 169 20.98 4.48 -0.15
CA GLU A 169 22.35 4.63 -0.67
C GLU A 169 23.09 3.29 -0.68
N ASN A 170 23.00 2.51 0.41
CA ASN A 170 23.62 1.18 0.47
C ASN A 170 23.07 0.24 -0.61
N VAL A 171 21.77 0.31 -0.90
CA VAL A 171 21.15 -0.45 -1.99
C VAL A 171 21.67 0.05 -3.34
N ALA A 172 21.73 1.37 -3.57
CA ALA A 172 22.26 1.92 -4.81
C ALA A 172 23.70 1.44 -5.08
N ASP A 173 24.58 1.49 -4.08
CA ASP A 173 25.97 1.03 -4.20
C ASP A 173 26.05 -0.48 -4.46
N ARG A 174 25.30 -1.27 -3.68
CA ARG A 174 25.35 -2.73 -3.74
C ARG A 174 24.86 -3.30 -5.06
N PHE A 175 23.84 -2.67 -5.64
CA PHE A 175 23.18 -3.13 -6.87
C PHE A 175 23.55 -2.30 -8.10
N GLY A 176 24.47 -1.33 -7.97
CA GLY A 176 24.97 -0.53 -9.09
C GLY A 176 23.92 0.40 -9.71
N ILE A 177 22.99 0.91 -8.89
CA ILE A 177 21.90 1.77 -9.37
C ILE A 177 22.40 3.22 -9.48
N THR A 178 22.68 3.65 -10.71
CA THR A 178 23.25 4.98 -10.96
C THR A 178 22.27 6.12 -10.65
N ARG A 179 22.83 7.31 -10.39
CA ARG A 179 22.05 8.54 -10.18
C ARG A 179 21.13 8.84 -11.37
N GLU A 180 21.63 8.68 -12.59
CA GLU A 180 20.89 8.97 -13.81
C GLU A 180 19.67 8.06 -13.96
N ARG A 181 19.81 6.77 -13.62
CA ARG A 181 18.71 5.80 -13.66
C ARG A 181 17.66 6.12 -12.59
N GLN A 182 18.09 6.51 -11.39
CA GLN A 182 17.18 6.94 -10.31
C GLN A 182 16.37 8.18 -10.71
N ASP A 183 17.03 9.20 -11.27
CA ASP A 183 16.38 10.43 -11.69
C ASP A 183 15.42 10.19 -12.88
N ALA A 184 15.81 9.34 -13.84
CA ALA A 184 14.94 8.96 -14.95
C ALA A 184 13.68 8.23 -14.47
N PHE A 185 13.82 7.31 -13.52
CA PHE A 185 12.69 6.58 -12.93
C PHE A 185 11.75 7.52 -12.16
N ALA A 186 12.29 8.43 -11.35
CA ALA A 186 11.49 9.43 -10.64
C ALA A 186 10.72 10.37 -11.59
N LEU A 187 11.37 10.82 -12.66
CA LEU A 187 10.70 11.61 -13.70
C LEU A 187 9.58 10.83 -14.39
N ARG A 188 9.78 9.54 -14.68
CA ARG A 188 8.75 8.67 -15.24
C ARG A 188 7.56 8.57 -14.29
N SER A 189 7.78 8.31 -13.01
CA SER A 189 6.71 8.20 -12.00
C SER A 189 5.85 9.48 -11.96
N HIS A 190 6.49 10.66 -11.93
CA HIS A 190 5.76 11.93 -11.98
C HIS A 190 4.96 12.13 -13.26
N ARG A 191 5.51 11.80 -14.42
CA ARG A 191 4.81 11.93 -15.72
C ARG A 191 3.59 10.99 -15.79
N LEU A 192 3.74 9.76 -15.32
CA LEU A 192 2.64 8.78 -15.31
C LEU A 192 1.53 9.20 -14.35
N ALA A 193 1.85 9.70 -13.15
CA ALA A 193 0.86 10.21 -12.21
C ALA A 193 0.07 11.40 -12.78
N ILE A 194 0.75 12.33 -13.47
CA ILE A 194 0.10 13.45 -14.15
C ILE A 194 -0.84 12.94 -15.25
N ALA A 195 -0.36 12.04 -16.11
CA ALA A 195 -1.15 11.48 -17.21
C ALA A 195 -2.39 10.71 -16.69
N ALA A 196 -2.25 9.95 -15.60
CA ALA A 196 -3.36 9.23 -14.96
C ALA A 196 -4.42 10.20 -14.40
N SER A 197 -3.99 11.32 -13.81
CA SER A 197 -4.89 12.36 -13.33
C SER A 197 -5.62 13.08 -14.48
N GLU A 198 -4.94 13.40 -15.58
CA GLU A 198 -5.51 14.15 -16.70
C GLU A 198 -6.41 13.32 -17.61
N SER A 199 -6.14 12.02 -17.74
CA SER A 199 -6.91 11.11 -18.58
C SER A 199 -8.24 10.68 -17.94
N GLY A 200 -8.56 11.18 -16.73
CA GLY A 200 -9.75 10.79 -15.99
C GLY A 200 -9.68 9.37 -15.43
N GLN A 201 -8.51 8.71 -15.51
CA GLN A 201 -8.34 7.35 -14.99
C GLN A 201 -8.52 7.27 -13.47
N LEU A 202 -8.47 8.37 -12.72
CA LEU A 202 -8.73 8.43 -11.28
C LEU A 202 -10.20 8.73 -10.92
N THR A 203 -11.08 8.84 -11.91
CA THR A 203 -12.49 9.17 -11.70
C THR A 203 -13.17 8.15 -10.80
N GLY A 204 -13.81 8.62 -9.72
CA GLY A 204 -14.49 7.77 -8.75
C GLY A 204 -13.56 7.10 -7.72
N GLU A 205 -12.24 7.30 -7.79
CA GLU A 205 -11.30 6.78 -6.80
C GLU A 205 -11.11 7.73 -5.61
N ILE A 206 -10.95 9.02 -5.91
CA ILE A 206 -10.65 10.07 -4.92
C ILE A 206 -11.95 10.60 -4.31
N VAL A 207 -12.04 10.49 -2.99
CA VAL A 207 -13.04 11.12 -2.15
C VAL A 207 -12.53 12.50 -1.75
N ALA A 208 -13.31 13.53 -2.06
CA ALA A 208 -13.00 14.89 -1.66
C ALA A 208 -13.05 15.02 -0.14
N VAL A 209 -12.07 15.71 0.43
CA VAL A 209 -11.96 15.97 1.86
C VAL A 209 -12.11 17.46 2.11
N GLU A 210 -13.04 17.82 2.99
CA GLU A 210 -13.27 19.21 3.38
C GLU A 210 -12.29 19.64 4.48
N THR A 211 -11.68 20.81 4.28
CA THR A 211 -10.75 21.44 5.22
C THR A 211 -11.16 22.89 5.47
N ASP A 212 -10.61 23.52 6.50
CA ASP A 212 -10.84 24.94 6.77
C ASP A 212 -10.34 25.85 5.61
N ALA A 213 -9.40 25.35 4.81
CA ALA A 213 -8.86 26.03 3.63
C ALA A 213 -9.62 25.70 2.32
N GLY A 214 -10.65 24.85 2.40
CA GLY A 214 -11.47 24.43 1.27
C GLY A 214 -11.40 22.93 0.99
N ARG A 215 -12.07 22.55 -0.10
CA ARG A 215 -12.16 21.17 -0.58
C ARG A 215 -10.86 20.72 -1.24
N ILE A 216 -10.37 19.55 -0.83
CA ILE A 216 -9.19 18.90 -1.41
C ILE A 216 -9.63 17.60 -2.12
N ASP A 217 -9.47 17.54 -3.43
CA ASP A 217 -9.85 16.41 -4.28
C ASP A 217 -8.82 16.03 -5.36
N ALA A 218 -7.60 16.57 -5.25
CA ALA A 218 -6.49 16.24 -6.14
C ALA A 218 -5.18 16.06 -5.37
N ASP A 219 -4.33 15.14 -5.84
CA ASP A 219 -3.02 14.87 -5.23
C ASP A 219 -2.08 16.08 -5.36
N ALA A 220 -1.42 16.47 -4.27
CA ALA A 220 -0.49 17.62 -4.24
C ALA A 220 0.96 17.25 -4.60
N GLY A 221 1.23 15.96 -4.77
CA GLY A 221 2.55 15.39 -4.99
C GLY A 221 3.12 15.63 -6.41
N PRO A 222 2.40 15.28 -7.49
CA PRO A 222 2.97 15.27 -8.84
C PRO A 222 3.46 16.65 -9.31
N ARG A 223 4.69 16.71 -9.88
CA ARG A 223 5.36 17.95 -10.28
C ARG A 223 5.49 18.07 -11.79
N ARG A 224 4.66 18.91 -12.41
CA ARG A 224 4.65 19.18 -13.86
C ARG A 224 5.95 19.80 -14.38
N SER A 225 6.61 20.61 -13.56
CA SER A 225 7.86 21.28 -13.90
C SER A 225 9.11 20.40 -13.78
N LEU A 226 8.95 19.14 -13.34
CA LEU A 226 10.08 18.24 -13.15
C LEU A 226 10.70 17.87 -14.51
N THR A 227 12.02 17.99 -14.60
CA THR A 227 12.81 17.65 -15.78
C THR A 227 14.11 16.98 -15.34
N LEU A 228 14.77 16.23 -16.22
CA LEU A 228 16.09 15.66 -15.92
C LEU A 228 17.12 16.73 -15.55
N GLY A 229 17.11 17.88 -16.24
CA GLY A 229 18.01 18.99 -15.94
C GLY A 229 17.72 19.68 -14.59
N LEU A 230 16.49 19.59 -14.08
CA LEU A 230 16.16 20.02 -12.72
C LEU A 230 16.61 18.97 -11.70
N LEU A 231 16.34 17.69 -11.97
CA LEU A 231 16.73 16.56 -11.11
C LEU A 231 18.24 16.47 -10.92
N SER A 232 19.03 16.67 -11.99
CA SER A 232 20.50 16.62 -11.92
C SER A 232 21.11 17.72 -11.03
N ARG A 233 20.36 18.77 -10.69
CA ARG A 233 20.80 19.85 -9.80
C ARG A 233 20.55 19.55 -8.33
N PHE A 234 19.74 18.54 -8.00
CA PHE A 234 19.53 18.15 -6.61
C PHE A 234 20.83 17.59 -6.03
N THR A 235 21.21 18.09 -4.86
CA THR A 235 22.34 17.57 -4.09
C THR A 235 21.96 16.25 -3.41
N PRO A 236 22.94 15.35 -3.17
CA PRO A 236 22.72 14.17 -2.34
C PRO A 236 22.12 14.55 -0.99
N ALA A 237 21.07 13.84 -0.56
CA ALA A 237 20.28 14.22 0.62
C ALA A 237 20.73 13.54 1.91
N PHE A 238 21.36 12.36 1.82
CA PHE A 238 21.59 11.49 2.98
C PHE A 238 23.05 11.15 3.24
N ARG A 239 23.91 11.24 2.21
CA ARG A 239 25.33 10.92 2.30
C ARG A 239 26.12 11.79 1.34
N ALA A 240 27.26 12.33 1.79
CA ALA A 240 28.17 13.09 0.91
C ALA A 240 28.64 12.19 -0.24
N GLY A 241 28.54 12.71 -1.48
CA GLY A 241 28.85 11.94 -2.69
C GLY A 241 27.83 10.83 -3.04
N GLY A 242 26.70 10.78 -2.34
CA GLY A 242 25.63 9.82 -2.60
C GLY A 242 24.85 10.08 -3.89
N THR A 243 23.93 9.18 -4.20
CA THR A 243 23.09 9.23 -5.41
C THR A 243 21.62 9.53 -5.11
N VAL A 244 21.20 9.38 -3.85
CA VAL A 244 19.82 9.58 -3.41
C VAL A 244 19.61 11.05 -3.09
N THR A 245 18.54 11.63 -3.63
CA THR A 245 18.18 13.04 -3.50
C THR A 245 16.70 13.22 -3.21
N ALA A 246 16.31 14.43 -2.80
CA ALA A 246 14.89 14.77 -2.68
C ALA A 246 14.11 14.70 -4.02
N GLY A 247 14.81 14.65 -5.17
CA GLY A 247 14.18 14.49 -6.48
C GLY A 247 13.88 13.04 -6.86
N ASN A 248 14.56 12.08 -6.24
CA ASN A 248 14.42 10.64 -6.51
C ASN A 248 14.05 9.82 -5.26
N SER A 249 13.49 10.51 -4.25
CA SER A 249 12.91 9.96 -3.02
C SER A 249 11.46 10.41 -2.90
N CYS A 250 10.59 9.60 -2.28
CA CYS A 250 9.22 10.03 -1.99
C CYS A 250 9.21 11.14 -0.93
N ALA A 251 8.15 11.95 -0.92
CA ALA A 251 7.88 12.87 0.18
C ALA A 251 7.00 12.20 1.24
N ASP A 252 7.18 12.56 2.50
CA ASP A 252 6.20 12.26 3.54
C ASP A 252 4.86 12.90 3.21
N ALA A 253 3.78 12.15 3.43
CA ALA A 253 2.45 12.54 2.99
C ALA A 253 1.36 12.11 3.96
N ASP A 254 0.24 12.80 3.86
CA ASP A 254 -1.01 12.50 4.53
C ASP A 254 -1.98 11.88 3.52
N GLY A 255 -2.70 10.84 3.92
CA GLY A 255 -3.70 10.21 3.07
C GLY A 255 -4.30 8.94 3.65
N ALA A 256 -5.46 8.56 3.13
CA ALA A 256 -6.20 7.37 3.51
C ALA A 256 -6.63 6.57 2.27
N VAL A 257 -6.61 5.25 2.37
CA VAL A 257 -7.09 4.32 1.34
C VAL A 257 -7.89 3.21 2.03
N ALA A 258 -9.05 2.87 1.51
CA ALA A 258 -9.83 1.72 1.94
C ALA A 258 -10.36 0.93 0.74
N VAL A 259 -10.45 -0.38 0.88
CA VAL A 259 -10.98 -1.31 -0.11
C VAL A 259 -12.00 -2.24 0.56
N LEU A 260 -12.97 -2.69 -0.24
CA LEU A 260 -13.89 -3.76 0.15
C LEU A 260 -13.26 -5.11 -0.19
N VAL A 261 -13.00 -5.91 0.84
CA VAL A 261 -12.57 -7.31 0.73
C VAL A 261 -13.76 -8.19 1.05
N THR A 262 -14.05 -9.15 0.18
CA THR A 262 -15.18 -10.05 0.37
C THR A 262 -14.89 -11.45 -0.15
N SER A 263 -15.75 -12.43 0.14
CA SER A 263 -15.73 -13.71 -0.56
C SER A 263 -16.29 -13.56 -1.97
N ARG A 264 -15.81 -14.37 -2.92
CA ARG A 264 -16.30 -14.35 -4.31
C ARG A 264 -17.82 -14.54 -4.41
N ARG A 265 -18.40 -15.39 -3.56
CA ARG A 265 -19.85 -15.56 -3.45
C ARG A 265 -20.56 -14.27 -3.04
N THR A 266 -20.06 -13.58 -2.02
CA THR A 266 -20.66 -12.33 -1.55
C THR A 266 -20.46 -11.20 -2.56
N ALA A 267 -19.31 -11.13 -3.23
CA ALA A 267 -19.10 -10.22 -4.37
C ALA A 267 -20.16 -10.42 -5.46
N ALA A 268 -20.44 -11.67 -5.84
CA ALA A 268 -21.47 -11.99 -6.83
C ALA A 268 -22.88 -11.58 -6.36
N ALA A 269 -23.22 -11.83 -5.08
CA ALA A 269 -24.49 -11.41 -4.50
C ALA A 269 -24.68 -9.88 -4.44
N LEU A 270 -23.58 -9.12 -4.36
CA LEU A 270 -23.57 -7.66 -4.42
C LEU A 270 -23.55 -7.10 -5.86
N GLY A 271 -23.47 -7.95 -6.88
CA GLY A 271 -23.28 -7.52 -8.28
C GLY A 271 -21.90 -6.92 -8.56
N LEU A 272 -20.90 -7.28 -7.77
CA LEU A 272 -19.52 -6.79 -7.83
C LEU A 272 -18.52 -7.91 -8.14
N GLY A 273 -18.86 -8.82 -9.07
CA GLY A 273 -18.10 -10.04 -9.34
C GLY A 273 -16.70 -9.82 -9.92
N ARG A 274 -16.47 -8.70 -10.61
CA ARG A 274 -15.16 -8.32 -11.19
C ARG A 274 -14.20 -7.71 -10.17
N GLY A 275 -13.15 -8.44 -9.81
CA GLY A 275 -12.21 -8.03 -8.77
C GLY A 275 -10.82 -8.66 -8.85
N LEU A 276 -9.93 -8.20 -7.97
CA LEU A 276 -8.64 -8.85 -7.75
C LEU A 276 -8.83 -9.99 -6.76
N ARG A 277 -8.63 -11.23 -7.23
CA ARG A 277 -8.62 -12.41 -6.37
C ARG A 277 -7.27 -12.54 -5.68
N PHE A 278 -7.31 -12.75 -4.37
CA PHE A 278 -6.13 -13.04 -3.57
C PHE A 278 -5.59 -14.44 -3.90
N VAL A 279 -4.30 -14.53 -4.26
CA VAL A 279 -3.64 -15.82 -4.53
C VAL A 279 -2.80 -16.24 -3.33
N GLU A 280 -1.86 -15.38 -2.92
CA GLU A 280 -0.91 -15.68 -1.83
C GLU A 280 -0.25 -14.39 -1.34
N SER A 281 0.25 -14.40 -0.11
CA SER A 281 1.12 -13.34 0.41
C SER A 281 2.22 -13.89 1.31
N ALA A 282 3.39 -13.27 1.25
CA ALA A 282 4.50 -13.56 2.15
C ALA A 282 5.05 -12.29 2.78
N VAL A 283 5.61 -12.48 3.98
CA VAL A 283 6.38 -11.48 4.71
C VAL A 283 7.77 -12.07 4.95
N THR A 284 8.81 -11.27 4.74
CA THR A 284 10.20 -11.67 4.95
C THR A 284 10.94 -10.65 5.80
N GLY A 285 11.95 -11.11 6.52
CA GLY A 285 12.96 -10.26 7.15
C GLY A 285 14.30 -10.40 6.42
N THR A 286 15.05 -9.31 6.35
CA THR A 286 16.34 -9.17 5.66
C THR A 286 17.27 -8.29 6.50
N ASN A 287 18.50 -8.10 6.02
CA ASN A 287 19.44 -7.20 6.67
C ASN A 287 18.92 -5.74 6.62
N PRO A 288 18.76 -5.04 7.76
CA PRO A 288 18.26 -3.66 7.79
C PRO A 288 19.08 -2.67 6.95
N PHE A 289 20.37 -2.91 6.73
CA PHE A 289 21.22 -2.10 5.85
C PHE A 289 20.78 -2.10 4.38
N PHE A 290 20.03 -3.11 3.97
CA PHE A 290 19.51 -3.27 2.62
C PHE A 290 17.99 -3.41 2.63
N LEU A 291 17.30 -2.77 3.59
CA LEU A 291 15.84 -2.88 3.74
C LEU A 291 15.06 -2.65 2.44
N GLY A 292 15.60 -1.84 1.54
CA GLY A 292 15.01 -1.52 0.24
C GLY A 292 14.69 -2.74 -0.63
N ILE A 293 15.39 -3.87 -0.49
CA ILE A 293 15.14 -5.09 -1.28
C ILE A 293 14.23 -6.11 -0.59
N ALA A 294 13.80 -5.84 0.65
CA ALA A 294 13.04 -6.82 1.43
C ALA A 294 11.68 -7.14 0.78
N GLY A 295 11.03 -6.16 0.14
CA GLY A 295 9.81 -6.38 -0.64
C GLY A 295 10.03 -7.31 -1.84
N ALA A 296 11.20 -7.25 -2.49
CA ALA A 296 11.57 -8.17 -3.57
C ALA A 296 11.80 -9.59 -3.05
N GLU A 297 12.41 -9.76 -1.88
CA GLU A 297 12.54 -11.08 -1.25
C GLU A 297 11.18 -11.69 -0.88
N ALA A 298 10.25 -10.86 -0.38
CA ALA A 298 8.88 -11.30 -0.14
C ALA A 298 8.18 -11.71 -1.44
N ALA A 299 8.35 -10.95 -2.52
CA ALA A 299 7.81 -11.28 -3.84
C ALA A 299 8.41 -12.59 -4.38
N ARG A 300 9.73 -12.77 -4.30
CA ARG A 300 10.42 -14.00 -4.70
C ARG A 300 9.89 -15.21 -3.93
N LEU A 301 9.64 -15.05 -2.63
CA LEU A 301 9.05 -16.11 -1.81
C LEU A 301 7.64 -16.48 -2.27
N VAL A 302 6.76 -15.50 -2.51
CA VAL A 302 5.40 -15.76 -3.03
C VAL A 302 5.45 -16.44 -4.40
N LEU A 303 6.23 -15.89 -5.34
CA LEU A 303 6.36 -16.42 -6.70
C LEU A 303 6.90 -17.85 -6.69
N SER A 304 7.92 -18.14 -5.89
CA SER A 304 8.48 -19.49 -5.78
C SER A 304 7.49 -20.53 -5.22
N ARG A 305 6.65 -20.15 -4.24
CA ARG A 305 5.60 -21.03 -3.69
C ARG A 305 4.55 -21.37 -4.74
N GLN A 306 4.25 -20.43 -5.61
CA GLN A 306 3.28 -20.58 -6.70
C GLN A 306 3.91 -21.05 -8.02
N ARG A 307 5.24 -21.25 -8.04
CA ARG A 307 6.03 -21.67 -9.21
C ARG A 307 5.92 -20.71 -10.40
N PHE A 308 5.81 -19.41 -10.12
CA PHE A 308 5.88 -18.34 -11.11
C PHE A 308 7.25 -17.67 -11.09
N ALA A 309 7.58 -17.01 -12.19
CA ALA A 309 8.70 -16.08 -12.33
C ALA A 309 8.19 -14.64 -12.44
N GLY A 310 9.07 -13.65 -12.27
CA GLY A 310 8.70 -12.24 -12.45
C GLY A 310 8.18 -11.92 -13.86
N THR A 311 8.63 -12.67 -14.87
CA THR A 311 8.18 -12.55 -16.26
C THR A 311 6.74 -13.02 -16.50
N ASP A 312 6.15 -13.75 -15.56
CA ASP A 312 4.75 -14.19 -15.63
C ASP A 312 3.77 -13.10 -15.15
N LEU A 313 4.29 -12.01 -14.56
CA LEU A 313 3.49 -10.92 -14.02
C LEU A 313 3.17 -9.88 -15.11
N SER A 314 1.88 -9.58 -15.27
CA SER A 314 1.40 -8.55 -16.21
C SER A 314 1.29 -7.17 -15.57
N TRP A 315 1.10 -7.14 -14.24
CA TRP A 315 0.78 -5.93 -13.49
C TRP A 315 1.59 -5.87 -12.20
N ILE A 316 2.36 -4.80 -12.00
CA ILE A 316 3.27 -4.69 -10.87
C ILE A 316 3.11 -3.32 -10.23
N GLU A 317 2.74 -3.33 -8.95
CA GLU A 317 2.67 -2.15 -8.10
C GLU A 317 3.66 -2.32 -6.94
N PHE A 318 4.72 -1.53 -6.95
CA PHE A 318 5.80 -1.58 -5.97
C PHE A 318 5.93 -0.21 -5.29
N ASN A 319 5.93 -0.17 -3.96
CA ASN A 319 6.02 1.10 -3.24
C ASN A 319 7.34 1.81 -3.52
N GLU A 320 7.28 3.05 -4.00
CA GLU A 320 8.45 3.82 -4.45
C GLU A 320 9.04 4.72 -3.36
N ALA A 321 9.46 4.16 -2.23
CA ALA A 321 10.09 4.96 -1.17
C ALA A 321 11.35 5.72 -1.68
N PHE A 322 12.18 5.04 -2.48
CA PHE A 322 13.35 5.60 -3.13
C PHE A 322 13.50 4.95 -4.51
N ALA A 323 13.93 5.69 -5.53
CA ALA A 323 14.13 5.11 -6.86
C ALA A 323 15.16 3.97 -6.84
N ALA A 324 16.25 4.12 -6.06
CA ALA A 324 17.29 3.10 -5.90
C ALA A 324 16.73 1.72 -5.53
N GLN A 325 15.84 1.67 -4.54
CA GLN A 325 15.32 0.39 -4.06
C GLN A 325 14.36 -0.26 -5.05
N VAL A 326 13.57 0.54 -5.78
CA VAL A 326 12.59 -0.01 -6.72
C VAL A 326 13.34 -0.65 -7.87
N LEU A 327 14.31 0.07 -8.43
CA LEU A 327 15.13 -0.41 -9.53
C LEU A 327 15.90 -1.68 -9.14
N ALA A 328 16.54 -1.71 -7.98
CA ALA A 328 17.21 -2.91 -7.48
C ALA A 328 16.24 -4.08 -7.28
N SER A 329 15.04 -3.82 -6.77
CA SER A 329 14.00 -4.83 -6.55
C SER A 329 13.48 -5.42 -7.87
N LEU A 330 13.29 -4.59 -8.89
CA LEU A 330 12.85 -5.02 -10.22
C LEU A 330 13.94 -5.86 -10.91
N ASP A 331 15.21 -5.44 -10.81
CA ASP A 331 16.35 -6.20 -11.34
C ASP A 331 16.44 -7.58 -10.69
N LEU A 332 16.29 -7.67 -9.36
CA LEU A 332 16.29 -8.93 -8.61
C LEU A 332 15.17 -9.90 -9.03
N LEU A 333 14.02 -9.36 -9.42
CA LEU A 333 12.86 -10.15 -9.85
C LEU A 333 12.85 -10.44 -11.36
N GLY A 334 13.76 -9.83 -12.13
CA GLY A 334 13.77 -9.92 -13.59
C GLY A 334 12.57 -9.21 -14.23
N ILE A 335 12.06 -8.15 -13.60
CA ILE A 335 10.90 -7.38 -14.07
C ILE A 335 11.40 -6.14 -14.79
N ALA A 336 10.90 -5.89 -16.00
CA ALA A 336 11.22 -4.69 -16.76
C ALA A 336 10.60 -3.43 -16.11
N GLU A 337 11.36 -2.34 -16.04
CA GLU A 337 10.97 -1.10 -15.35
C GLU A 337 9.66 -0.51 -15.86
N GLU A 338 9.40 -0.63 -17.16
CA GLU A 338 8.20 -0.15 -17.82
C GLU A 338 6.92 -0.86 -17.37
N HIS A 339 7.03 -2.05 -16.78
CA HIS A 339 5.88 -2.82 -16.28
C HIS A 339 5.47 -2.44 -14.86
N ALA A 340 6.35 -1.78 -14.09
CA ALA A 340 6.05 -1.33 -12.76
C ALA A 340 5.37 0.05 -12.75
N ASN A 341 4.39 0.21 -11.86
CA ASN A 341 3.76 1.46 -11.47
C ASN A 341 3.30 2.28 -12.69
N ARG A 342 2.48 1.68 -13.56
CA ARG A 342 2.12 2.26 -14.87
C ARG A 342 1.28 3.55 -14.76
N GLN A 343 0.89 3.94 -13.55
CA GLN A 343 0.15 5.17 -13.26
C GLN A 343 0.90 6.08 -12.27
N GLY A 344 2.22 5.85 -12.13
CA GLY A 344 3.06 6.53 -11.15
C GLY A 344 2.89 5.92 -9.75
N GLY A 345 3.79 6.30 -8.85
CA GLY A 345 3.81 5.77 -7.49
C GLY A 345 4.24 6.81 -6.47
N ALA A 346 4.78 6.35 -5.34
CA ALA A 346 5.08 7.19 -4.18
C ALA A 346 6.14 8.28 -4.45
N LEU A 347 7.03 8.13 -5.44
CA LEU A 347 7.94 9.20 -5.85
C LEU A 347 7.16 10.43 -6.31
N ALA A 348 6.03 10.20 -6.98
CA ALA A 348 5.15 11.26 -7.46
C ALA A 348 4.10 11.68 -6.43
N LEU A 349 3.41 10.71 -5.82
CA LEU A 349 2.23 10.94 -5.00
C LEU A 349 2.57 11.31 -3.54
N GLY A 350 3.74 10.89 -3.06
CA GLY A 350 4.09 10.88 -1.64
C GLY A 350 3.79 9.53 -0.98
N HIS A 351 4.28 9.36 0.25
CA HIS A 351 4.27 8.10 0.98
C HIS A 351 3.57 8.25 2.35
N PRO A 352 2.22 8.26 2.42
CA PRO A 352 1.52 8.07 3.67
C PRO A 352 1.74 6.61 4.13
N PHE A 353 2.60 6.40 5.12
CA PHE A 353 3.17 5.08 5.44
C PHE A 353 2.11 3.99 5.57
N GLY A 354 1.12 4.19 6.44
CA GLY A 354 0.01 3.25 6.65
C GLY A 354 -0.86 3.01 5.41
N ALA A 355 -1.06 4.02 4.55
CA ALA A 355 -1.97 3.93 3.41
C ALA A 355 -1.32 3.44 2.10
N SER A 356 0.01 3.50 1.99
CA SER A 356 0.71 3.28 0.72
C SER A 356 0.58 1.84 0.21
N GLY A 357 0.68 0.84 1.10
CA GLY A 357 0.46 -0.56 0.71
C GLY A 357 -0.97 -0.82 0.18
N ALA A 358 -1.96 -0.11 0.72
CA ALA A 358 -3.35 -0.20 0.25
C ALA A 358 -3.55 0.52 -1.09
N LEU A 359 -2.84 1.64 -1.32
CA LEU A 359 -2.83 2.31 -2.62
C LEU A 359 -2.36 1.39 -3.73
N LEU A 360 -1.31 0.58 -3.50
CA LEU A 360 -0.83 -0.39 -4.50
C LEU A 360 -1.93 -1.35 -4.95
N VAL A 361 -2.74 -1.86 -4.01
CA VAL A 361 -3.86 -2.76 -4.34
C VAL A 361 -4.95 -2.03 -5.11
N LEU A 362 -5.28 -0.79 -4.71
CA LEU A 362 -6.29 0.02 -5.39
C LEU A 362 -5.86 0.40 -6.82
N SER A 363 -4.61 0.83 -7.00
CA SER A 363 -4.01 1.09 -8.31
C SER A 363 -4.03 -0.15 -9.19
N LEU A 364 -3.65 -1.31 -8.63
CA LEU A 364 -3.68 -2.59 -9.34
C LEU A 364 -5.11 -2.96 -9.77
N LEU A 365 -6.08 -2.83 -8.86
CA LEU A 365 -7.49 -3.14 -9.11
C LEU A 365 -8.00 -2.33 -10.29
N ARG A 366 -7.69 -1.04 -10.30
CA ARG A 366 -8.11 -0.10 -11.32
C ARG A 366 -7.48 -0.39 -12.68
N GLN A 367 -6.18 -0.65 -12.72
CA GLN A 367 -5.47 -1.02 -13.94
C GLN A 367 -6.01 -2.30 -14.54
N CYS A 368 -6.19 -3.33 -13.71
CA CYS A 368 -6.74 -4.59 -14.16
C CYS A 368 -8.18 -4.45 -14.66
N ARG A 369 -9.02 -3.67 -13.95
CA ARG A 369 -10.39 -3.41 -14.39
C ARG A 369 -10.48 -2.74 -15.76
N ALA A 370 -9.54 -1.84 -16.05
CA ALA A 370 -9.50 -1.10 -17.30
C ALA A 370 -8.94 -1.92 -18.47
N SER A 371 -8.03 -2.86 -18.23
CA SER A 371 -7.23 -3.43 -19.32
C SER A 371 -6.75 -4.88 -19.15
N ALA A 372 -6.95 -5.54 -18.01
CA ALA A 372 -6.51 -6.92 -17.83
C ALA A 372 -7.49 -7.93 -18.40
N SER A 373 -6.93 -9.01 -18.94
CA SER A 373 -7.66 -10.23 -19.29
C SER A 373 -7.84 -11.12 -18.05
N PRO A 374 -8.95 -11.86 -17.92
CA PRO A 374 -9.13 -12.83 -16.84
C PRO A 374 -7.94 -13.79 -16.74
N GLY A 375 -7.46 -14.06 -15.52
CA GLY A 375 -6.31 -14.95 -15.29
C GLY A 375 -4.95 -14.25 -15.31
N GLU A 376 -4.86 -12.99 -15.73
CA GLU A 376 -3.60 -12.24 -15.66
C GLU A 376 -3.19 -12.01 -14.19
N LEU A 377 -1.88 -12.15 -13.95
CA LEU A 377 -1.28 -12.05 -12.62
C LEU A 377 -0.82 -10.63 -12.33
N GLY A 378 -1.05 -10.21 -11.09
CA GLY A 378 -0.57 -8.95 -10.55
C GLY A 378 0.20 -9.13 -9.25
N LEU A 379 1.16 -8.25 -8.97
CA LEU A 379 1.95 -8.25 -7.75
C LEU A 379 1.88 -6.89 -7.07
N THR A 380 1.60 -6.88 -5.76
CA THR A 380 1.87 -5.72 -4.91
C THR A 380 3.02 -6.03 -3.95
N ALA A 381 3.96 -5.10 -3.77
CA ALA A 381 5.08 -5.30 -2.84
C ALA A 381 5.55 -4.01 -2.16
N VAL A 382 5.93 -4.14 -0.89
CA VAL A 382 6.41 -3.05 -0.04
C VAL A 382 7.64 -3.51 0.73
N SER A 383 8.72 -2.74 0.59
CA SER A 383 9.87 -2.78 1.51
C SER A 383 9.60 -1.90 2.72
N ILE A 384 10.00 -2.36 3.90
CA ILE A 384 9.54 -1.86 5.20
C ILE A 384 10.74 -1.61 6.11
N ALA A 385 10.61 -0.60 6.97
CA ALA A 385 11.51 -0.33 8.07
C ALA A 385 11.94 -1.61 8.84
N GLY A 386 13.18 -1.65 9.33
CA GLY A 386 13.71 -2.81 10.05
C GLY A 386 14.11 -3.99 9.17
N GLY A 387 14.22 -3.80 7.85
CA GLY A 387 14.59 -4.87 6.92
C GLY A 387 13.45 -5.83 6.62
N LEU A 388 12.20 -5.41 6.80
CA LEU A 388 11.02 -6.25 6.54
C LEU A 388 10.49 -6.02 5.13
N GLY A 389 9.80 -7.01 4.56
CA GLY A 389 9.12 -6.88 3.28
C GLY A 389 7.81 -7.64 3.29
N VAL A 390 6.82 -7.14 2.56
CA VAL A 390 5.55 -7.82 2.32
C VAL A 390 5.23 -7.78 0.83
N ALA A 391 4.74 -8.90 0.30
CA ALA A 391 4.24 -8.98 -1.06
C ALA A 391 2.95 -9.79 -1.11
N ALA A 392 2.06 -9.46 -2.05
CA ALA A 392 0.85 -10.21 -2.34
C ALA A 392 0.72 -10.42 -3.85
N LEU A 393 0.40 -11.66 -4.21
CA LEU A 393 0.10 -12.08 -5.58
C LEU A 393 -1.42 -12.09 -5.76
N TRP A 394 -1.83 -11.53 -6.88
CA TRP A 394 -3.21 -11.31 -7.27
C TRP A 394 -3.47 -11.95 -8.63
N CYS A 395 -4.71 -12.34 -8.85
CA CYS A 395 -5.20 -12.74 -10.16
C CYS A 395 -6.42 -11.88 -10.50
N TRP A 396 -6.50 -11.40 -11.73
CA TRP A 396 -7.69 -10.69 -12.17
C TRP A 396 -8.82 -11.67 -12.48
N ASP A 397 -9.94 -11.55 -11.77
CA ASP A 397 -11.18 -12.25 -12.08
C ASP A 397 -12.08 -11.30 -12.87
N GLY A 398 -12.25 -11.60 -14.16
CA GLY A 398 -13.00 -10.75 -15.07
C GLY A 398 -14.46 -11.14 -15.30
N THR A 399 -14.99 -12.15 -14.60
CA THR A 399 -16.37 -12.62 -14.79
C THR A 399 -17.31 -12.08 -13.71
N ASP A 400 -18.38 -11.41 -14.15
CA ASP A 400 -19.61 -11.35 -13.36
C ASP A 400 -20.31 -12.71 -13.54
N ASP A 401 -19.87 -13.74 -12.82
CA ASP A 401 -20.53 -15.05 -12.84
C ASP A 401 -21.87 -14.98 -12.10
N ALA A 402 -22.83 -14.27 -12.70
CA ALA A 402 -24.26 -14.41 -12.44
C ALA A 402 -24.94 -15.35 -13.47
N ALA A 403 -24.16 -16.01 -14.34
CA ALA A 403 -24.70 -16.74 -15.50
C ALA A 403 -24.19 -18.20 -15.65
N ARG A 404 -23.55 -18.80 -14.63
CA ARG A 404 -23.07 -20.21 -14.70
C ARG A 404 -23.62 -21.12 -13.61
N SER A 405 -24.80 -20.81 -13.08
CA SER A 405 -25.64 -21.76 -12.34
C SER A 405 -26.92 -21.97 -13.13
N ASP A 406 -26.83 -22.77 -14.20
CA ASP A 406 -27.91 -23.56 -14.83
C ASP A 406 -27.41 -24.08 -16.19
N GLU A 407 -26.56 -25.11 -16.14
CA GLU A 407 -26.37 -26.17 -17.15
C GLU A 407 -25.71 -27.37 -16.44
#